data_AF-A0A7T8HIB3-F1
#
_entry.id   AF-A0A7T8HIB3-F1
#
_cell.length_a   1.000
_cell.length_b   1.000
_cell.length_c   1.000
_cell.angle_alpha   90.00
_cell.angle_beta   90.00
_cell.angle_gamma   90.00
#
_symmetry.space_group_name_H-M   'P 1'
#
loop_
_entity.id
_entity.type
_entity.pdbx_description
1 polymer ?
#
loop_
_entity_poly.entity_id
_entity_poly.type
_entity_poly.pdbx_seq_one_letter_code
_entity_poly.pdbx_strand_id
1 'polypeptide(L)' 'EVDSILCRRREGEHEASRRLKNEFFSSFDSIVGNDDQRVLLIAATNRPQELDDAAIRRFTKKLLVPMPDKDTRRSVL' A
#
# COMPACT_ATOMS: atom_id res chain seq x y z
N GLU A 1 5.22 -6.60 3.13
CA GLU A 1 4.05 -6.35 2.25
C GLU A 1 3.18 -5.29 2.91
N VAL A 2 2.40 -4.52 2.15
CA VAL A 2 1.64 -3.39 2.73
C VAL A 2 0.37 -3.83 3.47
N ASP A 3 -0.19 -4.98 3.10
CA ASP A 3 -1.36 -5.60 3.72
C ASP A 3 -1.14 -6.04 5.18
N SER A 4 0.09 -6.30 5.62
CA SER A 4 0.36 -6.58 7.03
C SER A 4 0.20 -5.36 7.95
N ILE A 5 0.25 -4.15 7.38
CA ILE A 5 0.16 -2.88 8.12
C ILE A 5 -1.16 -2.18 7.84
N LEU A 6 -1.64 -2.16 6.59
CA LEU A 6 -2.81 -1.38 6.15
C LEU A 6 -4.05 -2.23 5.85
N CYS A 7 -4.20 -3.38 6.52
CA CYS A 7 -5.40 -4.20 6.38
C CYS A 7 -6.65 -3.51 6.94
N ARG A 8 -7.83 -3.96 6.50
CA ARG A 8 -9.11 -3.57 7.08
C ARG A 8 -9.10 -3.73 8.60
N ARG A 9 -9.62 -2.71 9.28
CA ARG A 9 -9.79 -2.71 10.73
C ARG A 9 -10.76 -3.83 11.10
N ARG A 10 -10.36 -4.66 12.07
CA ARG A 10 -11.21 -5.71 12.65
C ARG A 10 -11.58 -5.35 14.09
N GLU A 11 -12.75 -5.78 14.53
CA GLU A 11 -13.09 -5.75 15.96
C GLU A 11 -12.09 -6.65 16.71
N GLY A 12 -11.51 -6.13 17.80
CA GLY A 12 -10.42 -6.78 18.52
C GLY A 12 -9.00 -6.51 17.99
N GLU A 13 -8.84 -5.64 16.98
CA GLU A 13 -7.50 -5.22 16.55
C GLU A 13 -6.74 -4.51 17.67
N HIS A 14 -5.48 -4.91 17.87
CA HIS A 14 -4.60 -4.35 18.89
C HIS A 14 -4.40 -2.83 18.69
N GLU A 15 -4.48 -2.07 19.79
CA GLU A 15 -4.42 -0.61 19.74
C GLU A 15 -3.12 -0.10 19.08
N ALA A 16 -1.99 -0.78 19.30
CA ALA A 16 -0.72 -0.42 18.67
C ALA A 16 -0.79 -0.50 17.13
N SER A 17 -1.48 -1.50 16.57
CA SER A 17 -1.71 -1.60 15.12
C SER A 17 -2.51 -0.39 14.61
N ARG A 18 -3.55 0.00 15.35
CA ARG A 18 -4.36 1.18 15.01
C ARG A 18 -3.55 2.47 15.05
N ARG A 19 -2.70 2.65 16.06
CA ARG A 19 -1.80 3.80 16.18
C ARG A 19 -0.80 3.83 15.02
N LEU A 20 -0.18 2.70 14.69
CA LEU A 20 0.74 2.58 13.55
C LEU A 20 0.08 2.97 12.22
N LYS A 21 -1.14 2.50 11.95
CA LYS A 21 -1.91 2.88 10.75
C LYS A 21 -2.17 4.38 10.69
N ASN A 22 -2.57 4.98 11.82
CA ASN A 22 -2.86 6.41 11.89
C ASN A 22 -1.61 7.25 11.67
N GLU A 23 -0.50 6.90 12.31
CA GLU A 23 0.79 7.60 12.14
C GLU A 23 1.31 7.49 10.70
N PHE A 24 1.15 6.33 10.08
CA PHE A 24 1.49 6.13 8.68
C PHE A 24 0.71 7.09 7.77
N PHE A 25 -0.61 7.19 7.94
CA PHE A 25 -1.42 8.09 7.11
C PHE A 25 -1.17 9.56 7.41
N SER A 26 -0.95 9.93 8.68
CA SER A 26 -0.59 11.30 9.07
C SER A 26 0.72 11.73 8.40
N SER A 27 1.73 10.87 8.44
CA SER A 27 3.03 11.11 7.80
C SER A 27 2.89 11.19 6.27
N PHE A 28 2.12 10.29 5.68
CA PHE A 28 1.86 10.29 4.23
C PHE A 28 1.19 11.60 3.78
N ASP A 29 0.13 12.03 4.46
CA ASP A 29 -0.60 13.23 4.09
C ASP A 29 0.25 14.51 4.29
N SER A 30 1.10 14.53 5.32
CA SER A 30 2.06 15.61 5.57
C SER A 30 3.08 15.78 4.44
N ILE A 31 3.57 14.67 3.88
CA ILE A 31 4.53 14.70 2.78
C ILE A 31 3.86 15.10 1.46
N VAL A 32 2.66 14.60 1.19
CA VAL A 32 1.91 14.92 -0.04
C VAL A 32 1.53 16.41 -0.11
N GLY A 33 1.34 17.07 1.02
CA GLY A 33 1.01 18.49 1.09
C GLY A 33 2.20 19.46 0.99
N ASN A 34 3.43 18.97 0.88
CA ASN A 34 4.63 19.81 0.86
C ASN A 34 5.31 19.80 -0.52
N ASP A 35 5.11 20.88 -1.29
CA ASP A 35 5.62 21.03 -2.65
C ASP A 35 7.16 21.06 -2.75
N ASP A 36 7.86 21.33 -1.64
CA ASP A 36 9.33 21.33 -1.59
C ASP A 36 9.92 19.92 -1.47
N GLN A 37 9.10 18.89 -1.18
CA GLN A 37 9.53 17.50 -1.04
C GLN A 37 8.83 16.59 -2.06
N ARG A 38 9.61 16.04 -3.00
CA ARG A 38 9.11 15.03 -3.95
C ARG A 38 9.44 13.63 -3.47
N VAL A 39 8.48 13.00 -2.78
CA VAL A 39 8.59 11.61 -2.33
C VAL A 39 7.64 10.72 -3.14
N LEU A 40 8.14 9.56 -3.58
CA LEU A 40 7.34 8.51 -4.20
C LEU A 40 7.25 7.30 -3.26
N LEU A 41 6.03 6.96 -2.84
CA LEU A 41 5.77 5.74 -2.08
C LEU A 41 5.36 4.62 -3.03
N ILE A 42 6.11 3.51 -3.01
CA ILE A 42 5.76 2.28 -3.73
C ILE A 42 5.38 1.21 -2.70
N ALA A 43 4.20 0.62 -2.88
CA ALA A 43 3.67 -0.43 -2.03
C ALA A 43 3.36 -1.67 -2.86
N ALA A 44 3.61 -2.86 -2.29
CA ALA A 44 3.34 -4.14 -2.92
C ALA A 44 2.53 -5.04 -1.97
N THR A 45 1.52 -5.71 -2.52
CA THR A 45 0.67 -6.69 -1.83
C THR A 45 0.18 -7.76 -2.79
N ASN A 46 0.06 -8.99 -2.28
CA ASN A 46 -0.59 -10.10 -2.96
C ASN A 46 -2.08 -10.22 -2.60
N ARG A 47 -2.58 -9.41 -1.66
CA ARG A 47 -3.95 -9.46 -1.13
C ARG A 47 -4.59 -8.06 -1.15
N PRO A 48 -4.76 -7.43 -2.33
CA PRO A 48 -5.30 -6.07 -2.43
C PRO A 48 -6.71 -5.93 -1.83
N GLN A 49 -7.50 -7.02 -1.82
CA GLN A 49 -8.83 -7.08 -1.22
C GLN A 49 -8.84 -6.94 0.31
N GLU A 50 -7.71 -7.16 0.99
CA GLU A 50 -7.60 -7.02 2.44
C GLU A 50 -7.28 -5.60 2.89
N LEU A 51 -6.90 -4.71 1.97
CA LEU A 51 -6.57 -3.32 2.29
C LEU A 51 -7.79 -2.54 2.77
N ASP A 52 -7.56 -1.62 3.70
CA ASP A 52 -8.58 -0.67 4.12
C ASP A 52 -8.87 0.40 3.03
N ASP A 53 -10.07 0.99 3.09
CA ASP A 53 -10.50 1.96 2.09
C ASP A 53 -9.64 3.25 2.13
N ALA A 54 -9.03 3.56 3.27
CA ALA A 54 -8.18 4.72 3.46
C ALA A 54 -6.85 4.59 2.70
N ALA A 55 -6.25 3.39 2.71
CA ALA A 55 -5.08 3.03 1.93
C ALA A 55 -5.41 3.03 0.43
N ILE A 56 -6.53 2.41 0.03
CA ILE A 56 -6.95 2.33 -1.37
C ILE A 56 -7.13 3.71 -2.01
N ARG A 57 -7.60 4.70 -1.22
CA ARG A 57 -7.75 6.10 -1.65
C ARG A 57 -6.42 6.83 -1.80
N ARG A 58 -5.44 6.57 -0.92
CA ARG A 58 -4.12 7.22 -0.93
C ARG A 58 -3.19 6.65 -2.00
N PHE A 59 -3.30 5.36 -2.31
CA PHE A 59 -2.64 4.75 -3.46
C PHE A 59 -3.41 5.03 -4.75
N THR A 60 -3.16 6.22 -5.32
CA THR A 60 -3.87 6.72 -6.51
C THR A 60 -3.58 5.90 -7.77
N LYS A 61 -2.34 5.43 -7.94
CA LYS A 61 -1.93 4.53 -9.03
C LYS A 61 -1.83 3.09 -8.53
N LYS A 62 -2.54 2.19 -9.21
CA LYS A 62 -2.61 0.76 -8.91
C LYS A 62 -2.24 -0.02 -10.16
N LEU A 63 -1.19 -0.84 -10.07
CA LEU A 63 -0.70 -1.66 -11.17
C LEU A 63 -0.92 -3.13 -10.81
N LEU A 64 -1.63 -3.86 -11.67
CA LEU A 64 -1.76 -5.30 -11.56
C LEU A 64 -0.52 -5.94 -12.20
N VAL A 65 0.17 -6.80 -11.45
CA VAL A 65 1.27 -7.63 -11.97
C VAL A 65 0.70 -9.01 -12.28
N PRO A 66 0.43 -9.35 -13.56
CA PRO A 66 -0.08 -10.67 -13.92
C PRO A 66 1.04 -11.71 -13.94
N MET A 67 0.64 -12.98 -14.08
CA MET A 67 1.58 -14.05 -14.38
C MET A 67 2.28 -13.79 -15.72
N PRO A 68 3.57 -14.16 -15.87
CA PRO A 68 4.32 -13.91 -17.09
C PRO A 68 3.79 -14.75 -18.26
N ASP A 69 3.71 -14.15 -19.44
CA ASP A 69 3.39 -14.84 -20.69
C ASP A 69 4.59 -15.67 -21.21
N LYS A 70 4.41 -16.35 -22.35
CA LYS A 70 5.45 -17.24 -22.89
C LYS A 70 6.72 -16.48 -23.27
N ASP A 71 6.58 -15.27 -23.83
CA ASP A 71 7.71 -14.47 -24.30
C ASP A 71 8.47 -13.85 -23.12
N THR A 72 7.76 -13.38 -22.10
CA THR A 72 8.32 -12.90 -20.83
C THR A 72 9.03 -14.03 -20.08
N ARG A 73 8.47 -15.25 -20.06
CA ARG A 73 9.18 -16.40 -19.46
C ARG A 73 10.46 -16.74 -20.21
N ARG A 74 10.48 -16.57 -21.55
CA ARG A 74 11.67 -16.82 -22.36
C ARG A 74 12.74 -15.74 -22.18
N SER A 75 12.37 -14.49 -21.92
CA SER A 75 13.33 -13.40 -21.75
C SER A 75 14.05 -13.41 -20.39
N VAL A 76 13.54 -14.17 -19.42
CA VAL A 76 14.11 -14.30 -18.06
C VAL A 76 15.04 -15.52 -17.93
N LEU A 77 15.05 -16.42 -18.92
CA LEU A 77 15.92 -17.61 -18.99
C LEU A 77 17.19 -17.35 -19.82
#